data_AF-A0A223P7R7-F1
#
_entry.id   AF-A0A223P7R7-F1
#
_cell.length_a   1.000
_cell.length_b   1.000
_cell.length_c   1.000
_cell.angle_alpha   90.00
_cell.angle_beta   90.00
_cell.angle_gamma   90.00
#
_symmetry.space_group_name_H-M   'P 1'
#
loop_
_entity.id
_entity.type
_entity.pdbx_description
1 polymer ?
#
loop_
_entity_poly.entity_id
_entity_poly.type
_entity_poly.pdbx_seq_one_letter_code
_entity_poly.pdbx_strand_id
1 'polypeptide(L)'
;MNHCLVADLGGLPMIDEEVKTSALATLVCAVRQRLDNKKQPLTAYLQPELARDCYRHASTQPVTELDSIPLNKADIDTIQRTCKDVISIVPKWQSIFSVPLCWRRLVDDIFSSSNPLIPQHIYLGEGGISSPRLAEYIVHEVSHTWVGMIAEITPLAERSEPIHVLPSGTSGKEITQVIYALTFAVTAVRFYRAKIFAGCNTVDDGNRLTYLENYADGCLKIVEPSGKLTSNGIFIAESCRRFLSSLR
;
A
#
# COMPACT_ATOMS: atom_id res chain seq x y z
N MET A 1 -16.07 -23.71 1.00
CA MET A 1 -15.22 -22.64 1.57
C MET A 1 -14.76 -21.76 0.42
N ASN A 2 -15.04 -20.47 0.47
CA ASN A 2 -14.50 -19.54 -0.53
C ASN A 2 -13.00 -19.41 -0.30
N HIS A 3 -12.19 -19.63 -1.34
CA HIS A 3 -10.73 -19.51 -1.31
C HIS A 3 -10.30 -18.11 -0.82
N CYS A 4 -9.27 -18.03 0.01
CA CYS A 4 -8.74 -16.79 0.57
C CYS A 4 -7.22 -16.72 0.34
N LEU A 5 -6.83 -16.02 -0.73
CA LEU A 5 -5.43 -15.89 -1.14
C LEU A 5 -4.57 -15.26 -0.03
N VAL A 6 -5.07 -14.23 0.65
CA VAL A 6 -4.30 -13.52 1.69
C VAL A 6 -3.97 -14.46 2.86
N ALA A 7 -4.90 -15.35 3.22
CA ALA A 7 -4.66 -16.38 4.22
C ALA A 7 -3.63 -17.42 3.75
N ASP A 8 -3.72 -17.88 2.50
CA ASP A 8 -2.79 -18.87 1.92
C ASP A 8 -1.34 -18.34 1.80
N LEU A 9 -1.21 -17.03 1.62
CA LEU A 9 0.05 -16.29 1.63
C LEU A 9 0.62 -16.09 3.05
N GLY A 10 -0.09 -16.49 4.10
CA GLY A 10 0.36 -16.35 5.48
C GLY A 10 0.04 -15.00 6.13
N GLY A 11 -0.71 -14.13 5.45
CA GLY A 11 -1.18 -12.87 6.01
C GLY A 11 -1.06 -11.66 5.07
N LEU A 12 -1.35 -10.49 5.62
CA LEU A 12 -1.26 -9.19 4.99
C LEU A 12 0.16 -8.62 5.09
N PRO A 13 0.82 -8.32 3.95
CA PRO A 13 2.11 -7.63 3.93
C PRO A 13 2.14 -6.41 4.86
N MET A 14 3.27 -6.23 5.53
CA MET A 14 3.52 -5.17 6.52
C MET A 14 2.69 -5.23 7.82
N ILE A 15 1.69 -6.10 7.94
CA ILE A 15 0.87 -6.27 9.17
C ILE A 15 1.16 -7.62 9.84
N ASP A 16 1.05 -8.71 9.10
CA ASP A 16 1.34 -10.05 9.61
C ASP A 16 2.82 -10.41 9.41
N GLU A 17 3.31 -11.41 10.16
CA GLU A 17 4.74 -11.72 10.25
C GLU A 17 5.22 -12.78 9.26
N GLU A 18 4.36 -13.75 8.93
CA GLU A 18 4.74 -14.97 8.19
C GLU A 18 4.35 -14.90 6.70
N VAL A 19 4.32 -13.68 6.15
CA VAL A 19 3.84 -13.44 4.79
C VAL A 19 4.84 -13.92 3.75
N LYS A 20 4.38 -14.79 2.84
CA LYS A 20 5.15 -15.32 1.69
C LYS A 20 5.21 -14.30 0.55
N THR A 21 5.95 -13.21 0.76
CA THR A 21 6.07 -12.09 -0.20
C THR A 21 6.58 -12.52 -1.59
N SER A 22 7.47 -13.50 -1.67
CA SER A 22 7.96 -14.05 -2.94
C SER A 22 6.88 -14.82 -3.72
N ALA A 23 6.00 -15.53 -3.02
CA ALA A 23 4.87 -16.23 -3.63
C ALA A 23 3.85 -15.21 -4.19
N LEU A 24 3.55 -14.16 -3.42
CA LEU A 24 2.70 -13.05 -3.88
C LEU A 24 3.29 -12.39 -5.14
N ALA A 25 4.57 -12.00 -5.10
CA ALA A 25 5.25 -11.41 -6.25
C ALA A 25 5.23 -12.33 -7.49
N THR A 26 5.37 -13.64 -7.30
CA THR A 26 5.30 -14.64 -8.39
C THR A 26 3.90 -14.70 -9.00
N LEU A 27 2.85 -14.70 -8.16
CA LEU A 27 1.46 -14.70 -8.64
C LEU A 27 1.12 -13.43 -9.41
N VAL A 28 1.56 -12.27 -8.92
CA VAL A 28 1.42 -10.99 -9.62
C VAL A 28 2.09 -11.05 -10.99
N CYS A 29 3.33 -11.54 -11.05
CA CYS A 29 4.04 -11.70 -12.32
C CYS A 29 3.27 -12.62 -13.29
N ALA A 30 2.65 -13.69 -12.79
CA ALA A 30 1.87 -14.61 -13.61
C ALA A 30 0.57 -13.97 -14.14
N VAL A 31 -0.08 -13.11 -13.34
CA VAL A 31 -1.23 -12.31 -13.80
C VAL A 31 -0.79 -11.39 -14.94
N ARG A 32 0.27 -10.61 -14.75
CA ARG A 32 0.78 -9.67 -15.73
C ARG A 32 1.26 -10.36 -17.01
N GLN A 33 1.92 -11.51 -16.91
CA GLN A 33 2.34 -12.30 -18.07
C GLN A 33 1.16 -12.75 -18.94
N ARG A 34 0.00 -13.04 -18.34
CA ARG A 34 -1.20 -13.41 -19.11
C ARG A 34 -1.79 -12.23 -19.90
N LEU A 35 -1.49 -11.01 -19.48
CA LEU A 35 -1.91 -9.77 -20.15
C LEU A 35 -0.94 -9.36 -21.27
N ASP A 36 0.29 -9.89 -21.27
CA ASP A 36 1.32 -9.55 -22.25
C ASP A 36 1.40 -10.57 -23.40
N ASN A 37 1.18 -10.09 -24.61
CA ASN A 37 1.28 -10.89 -25.83
C ASN A 37 2.71 -11.39 -26.12
N LYS A 38 3.75 -10.69 -25.63
CA LYS A 38 5.15 -11.03 -25.90
C LYS A 38 5.70 -12.15 -25.01
N LYS A 39 5.06 -12.42 -23.86
CA LYS A 39 5.42 -13.49 -22.90
C LYS A 39 6.91 -13.50 -22.51
N GLN A 40 7.37 -12.42 -21.91
CA GLN A 40 8.71 -12.30 -21.32
C GLN A 40 8.92 -13.30 -20.15
N PRO A 41 10.17 -13.49 -19.67
CA PRO A 41 10.44 -14.27 -18.46
C PRO A 41 9.65 -13.76 -17.26
N LEU A 42 9.17 -14.66 -16.39
CA LEU A 42 8.27 -14.31 -15.29
C LEU A 42 8.80 -13.20 -14.38
N THR A 43 10.09 -13.23 -14.07
CA THR A 43 10.77 -12.23 -13.22
C THR A 43 10.79 -10.83 -13.82
N ALA A 44 10.68 -10.69 -15.14
CA ALA A 44 10.65 -9.40 -15.80
C ALA A 44 9.38 -8.62 -15.43
N TYR A 45 8.25 -9.31 -15.20
CA TYR A 45 6.96 -8.69 -14.87
C TYR A 45 6.89 -8.07 -13.47
N LEU A 46 7.93 -8.26 -12.65
CA LEU A 46 8.07 -7.54 -11.39
C LEU A 46 8.60 -6.12 -11.60
N GLN A 47 9.19 -5.81 -12.76
CA GLN A 47 9.69 -4.46 -13.04
C GLN A 47 8.50 -3.51 -13.26
N PRO A 48 8.47 -2.32 -12.62
CA PRO A 48 7.33 -1.43 -12.66
C PRO A 48 6.95 -1.02 -14.09
N GLU A 49 7.93 -0.71 -14.93
CA GLU A 49 7.72 -0.26 -16.31
C GLU A 49 7.01 -1.32 -17.15
N LEU A 50 7.44 -2.58 -17.06
CA LEU A 50 6.81 -3.68 -17.78
C LEU A 50 5.40 -3.97 -17.22
N ALA A 51 5.24 -3.92 -15.89
CA ALA A 51 3.93 -4.05 -15.26
C ALA A 51 2.94 -3.01 -15.78
N ARG A 52 3.38 -1.74 -15.87
CA ARG A 52 2.59 -0.66 -16.44
C ARG A 52 2.21 -0.90 -17.90
N ASP A 53 3.15 -1.35 -18.71
CA ASP A 53 2.89 -1.63 -20.13
C ASP A 53 1.89 -2.77 -20.31
N CYS A 54 1.85 -3.77 -19.43
CA CYS A 54 0.84 -4.83 -19.47
C CYS A 54 -0.58 -4.25 -19.33
N TYR A 55 -0.79 -3.37 -18.35
CA TYR A 55 -2.11 -2.79 -18.09
C TYR A 55 -2.52 -1.73 -19.12
N ARG A 56 -1.57 -0.95 -19.66
CA ARG A 56 -1.86 -0.01 -20.75
C ARG A 56 -2.42 -0.70 -21.99
N HIS A 57 -1.94 -1.90 -22.32
CA HIS A 57 -2.39 -2.64 -23.51
C HIS A 57 -3.63 -3.51 -23.25
N ALA A 58 -3.79 -4.03 -22.03
CA ALA A 58 -4.85 -4.99 -21.72
C ALA A 58 -6.10 -4.37 -21.07
N SER A 59 -5.98 -3.20 -20.43
CA SER A 59 -7.11 -2.55 -19.76
C SER A 59 -8.07 -1.93 -20.79
N THR A 60 -9.36 -2.20 -20.62
CA THR A 60 -10.43 -1.56 -21.41
C THR A 60 -10.64 -0.09 -21.05
N GLN A 61 -10.12 0.34 -19.90
CA GLN A 61 -10.07 1.74 -19.49
C GLN A 61 -8.62 2.26 -19.51
N PRO A 62 -8.39 3.51 -19.95
CA PRO A 62 -7.05 4.11 -19.90
C PRO A 62 -6.49 4.04 -18.48
N VAL A 63 -5.24 3.61 -18.35
CA VAL A 63 -4.50 3.77 -17.10
C VAL A 63 -4.24 5.27 -16.95
N THR A 64 -4.99 5.94 -16.06
CA THR A 64 -4.76 7.37 -15.78
C THR A 64 -3.47 7.53 -14.99
N GLU A 65 -2.43 8.01 -15.66
CA GLU A 65 -1.18 8.38 -15.01
C GLU A 65 -1.20 9.87 -14.66
N LEU A 66 -0.63 10.18 -13.49
CA LEU A 66 -0.45 11.57 -13.07
C LEU A 66 0.76 12.16 -13.78
N ASP A 67 0.64 13.43 -14.16
CA ASP A 67 1.76 14.17 -14.74
C ASP A 67 2.91 14.21 -13.75
N SER A 68 4.03 13.66 -14.19
CA SER A 68 5.17 13.42 -13.33
C SER A 68 6.46 13.39 -14.13
N ILE A 69 7.56 13.63 -13.41
CA ILE A 69 8.90 13.65 -13.96
C ILE A 69 9.82 12.73 -13.15
N PRO A 70 10.95 12.30 -13.73
CA PRO A 70 11.98 11.59 -12.97
C PRO A 70 12.43 12.42 -11.77
N LEU A 71 12.63 11.76 -10.63
CA LEU A 71 13.26 12.37 -9.47
C LEU A 71 14.72 12.72 -9.79
N ASN A 72 15.19 13.83 -9.21
CA ASN A 72 16.61 14.14 -9.25
C ASN A 72 17.39 13.21 -8.30
N LYS A 73 18.72 13.21 -8.40
CA LYS A 73 19.57 12.33 -7.57
C LYS A 73 19.43 12.60 -6.07
N ALA A 74 19.32 13.86 -5.64
CA ALA A 74 19.22 14.22 -4.23
C ALA A 74 17.89 13.72 -3.61
N ASP A 75 16.79 13.78 -4.36
CA ASP A 75 15.51 13.25 -3.93
C ASP A 75 15.55 11.73 -3.81
N ILE A 76 16.16 11.04 -4.79
CA ILE A 76 16.35 9.58 -4.76
C ILE A 76 17.19 9.19 -3.54
N ASP A 77 18.31 9.86 -3.30
CA ASP A 77 19.19 9.60 -2.17
C ASP A 77 18.45 9.82 -0.83
N THR A 78 17.56 10.82 -0.77
CA THR A 78 16.73 11.11 0.39
C THR A 78 15.71 10.00 0.65
N ILE A 79 14.95 9.59 -0.38
CA ILE A 79 13.98 8.49 -0.29
C ILE A 79 14.67 7.19 0.11
N GLN A 80 15.81 6.86 -0.51
CA GLN A 80 16.56 5.63 -0.20
C GLN A 80 17.08 5.63 1.24
N ARG A 81 17.54 6.78 1.75
CA ARG A 81 17.93 6.92 3.16
C ARG A 81 16.73 6.70 4.07
N THR A 82 15.60 7.35 3.80
CA THR A 82 14.40 7.18 4.61
C THR A 82 13.84 5.76 4.56
N CYS A 83 13.91 5.06 3.43
CA CYS A 83 13.58 3.64 3.34
C CYS A 83 14.46 2.80 4.28
N LYS A 84 15.79 3.06 4.31
CA LYS A 84 16.70 2.38 5.24
C LYS A 84 16.36 2.68 6.69
N ASP A 85 16.01 3.92 7.00
CA ASP A 85 15.61 4.32 8.36
C ASP A 85 14.30 3.60 8.78
N VAL A 86 13.31 3.53 7.88
CA VAL A 86 12.06 2.77 8.12
C VAL A 86 12.35 1.29 8.38
N ILE A 87 13.21 0.67 7.56
CA ILE A 87 13.62 -0.73 7.75
C ILE A 87 14.39 -0.89 9.07
N SER A 88 15.22 0.07 9.48
CA SER A 88 15.92 -0.01 10.76
C SER A 88 14.97 0.00 11.96
N ILE A 89 13.84 0.70 11.85
CA ILE A 89 12.78 0.75 12.87
C ILE A 89 11.93 -0.53 12.84
N VAL A 90 11.66 -1.08 11.66
CA VAL A 90 10.90 -2.34 11.48
C VAL A 90 11.70 -3.33 10.61
N PRO A 91 12.71 -4.02 11.16
CA PRO A 91 13.64 -4.85 10.37
C PRO A 91 12.97 -5.94 9.55
N LYS A 92 11.82 -6.45 10.02
CA LYS A 92 11.03 -7.46 9.32
C LYS A 92 10.50 -6.99 7.96
N TRP A 93 10.46 -5.67 7.71
CA TRP A 93 10.06 -5.12 6.41
C TRP A 93 11.18 -5.11 5.37
N GLN A 94 12.38 -5.62 5.66
CA GLN A 94 13.48 -5.67 4.68
C GLN A 94 13.08 -6.34 3.35
N SER A 95 12.33 -7.44 3.40
CA SER A 95 11.86 -8.14 2.18
C SER A 95 10.73 -7.39 1.48
N ILE A 96 9.84 -6.73 2.23
CA ILE A 96 8.77 -5.86 1.72
C ILE A 96 9.35 -4.74 0.85
N PHE A 97 10.43 -4.12 1.31
CA PHE A 97 11.10 -3.02 0.60
C PHE A 97 12.08 -3.49 -0.50
N SER A 98 12.22 -4.80 -0.71
CA SER A 98 13.10 -5.34 -1.76
C SER A 98 12.43 -5.43 -3.13
N VAL A 99 11.10 -5.23 -3.19
CA VAL A 99 10.36 -5.19 -4.45
C VAL A 99 10.79 -3.96 -5.26
N PRO A 100 10.98 -4.08 -6.59
CA PRO A 100 11.21 -2.92 -7.46
C PRO A 100 10.10 -1.87 -7.32
N LEU A 101 10.48 -0.62 -7.04
CA LEU A 101 9.56 0.53 -6.97
C LEU A 101 10.05 1.63 -7.92
N CYS A 102 9.14 2.24 -8.67
CA CYS A 102 9.44 3.37 -9.55
C CYS A 102 8.92 4.65 -8.89
N TRP A 103 9.84 5.42 -8.32
CA TRP A 103 9.54 6.71 -7.70
C TRP A 103 9.57 7.83 -8.75
N ARG A 104 8.53 8.67 -8.75
CA ARG A 104 8.33 9.80 -9.66
C ARG A 104 8.00 11.05 -8.85
N ARG A 105 8.40 12.21 -9.36
CA ARG A 105 8.01 13.51 -8.80
C ARG A 105 6.74 14.00 -9.47
N LEU A 106 5.71 14.35 -8.71
CA LEU A 106 4.51 14.98 -9.27
C LEU A 106 4.84 16.39 -9.79
N VAL A 107 4.21 16.76 -10.90
CA VAL A 107 4.25 18.15 -11.39
C VAL A 107 3.34 19.04 -10.53
N ASP A 108 2.20 18.49 -10.08
CA ASP A 108 1.27 19.17 -9.19
C ASP A 108 1.69 19.10 -7.72
N ASP A 109 1.20 20.03 -6.90
CA ASP A 109 1.51 20.17 -5.47
C ASP A 109 0.74 19.18 -4.57
N ILE A 110 0.54 17.94 -5.04
CA ILE A 110 -0.05 16.86 -4.26
C ILE A 110 1.06 16.16 -3.48
N PHE A 111 0.86 15.91 -2.19
CA PHE A 111 1.89 15.31 -1.32
C PHE A 111 2.36 13.92 -1.78
N SER A 112 1.44 13.01 -2.08
CA SER A 112 1.75 11.69 -2.63
C SER A 112 0.53 11.08 -3.32
N SER A 113 0.78 10.12 -4.20
CA SER A 113 -0.26 9.29 -4.83
C SER A 113 0.32 7.97 -5.32
N SER A 114 -0.52 6.93 -5.33
CA SER A 114 -0.28 5.67 -6.04
C SER A 114 -1.46 5.35 -6.94
N ASN A 115 -1.18 4.69 -8.07
CA ASN A 115 -2.20 4.22 -8.99
C ASN A 115 -2.49 2.73 -8.71
N PRO A 116 -3.72 2.36 -8.34
CA PRO A 116 -4.09 0.97 -8.02
C PRO A 116 -3.87 -0.03 -9.17
N LEU A 117 -3.85 0.41 -10.43
CA LEU A 117 -3.57 -0.44 -11.60
C LEU A 117 -2.08 -0.67 -11.85
N ILE A 118 -1.22 0.24 -11.38
CA ILE A 118 0.23 0.15 -11.52
C ILE A 118 0.90 0.41 -10.17
N PRO A 119 0.64 -0.46 -9.17
CA PRO A 119 0.87 -0.16 -7.76
C PRO A 119 2.34 0.12 -7.39
N GLN A 120 3.29 -0.28 -8.23
CA GLN A 120 4.73 -0.03 -8.03
C GLN A 120 5.20 1.32 -8.56
N HIS A 121 4.35 2.08 -9.26
CA HIS A 121 4.61 3.48 -9.59
C HIS A 121 4.11 4.37 -8.46
N ILE A 122 5.05 4.98 -7.76
CA ILE A 122 4.79 5.83 -6.61
C ILE A 122 5.13 7.27 -6.98
N TYR A 123 4.19 8.17 -6.73
CA TYR A 123 4.32 9.58 -7.02
C TYR A 123 4.44 10.37 -5.71
N LEU A 124 5.47 11.21 -5.60
CA LEU A 124 5.67 12.10 -4.47
C LEU A 124 5.75 13.55 -4.96
N GLY A 125 5.04 14.46 -4.28
CA GLY A 125 5.21 15.89 -4.49
C GLY A 125 6.47 16.42 -3.80
N GLU A 126 6.92 17.60 -4.20
CA GLU A 126 8.09 18.25 -3.61
C GLU A 126 7.92 18.48 -2.10
N GLY A 127 6.75 18.98 -1.69
CA GLY A 127 6.40 19.14 -0.27
C GLY A 127 6.36 17.81 0.50
N GLY A 128 6.06 16.70 -0.18
CA GLY A 128 6.10 15.35 0.40
C GLY A 128 7.53 14.88 0.68
N ILE A 129 8.45 15.14 -0.25
CA ILE A 129 9.87 14.76 -0.15
C ILE A 129 10.56 15.56 0.96
N SER A 130 10.29 16.86 1.07
CA SER A 130 10.87 17.72 2.12
C SER A 130 10.16 17.59 3.47
N SER A 131 9.09 16.81 3.57
CA SER A 131 8.27 16.71 4.78
C SER A 131 9.01 16.00 5.91
N PRO A 132 8.88 16.46 7.17
CA PRO A 132 9.32 15.69 8.32
C PRO A 132 8.59 14.33 8.45
N ARG A 133 7.50 14.11 7.70
CA ARG A 133 6.73 12.87 7.65
C ARG A 133 7.00 12.01 6.41
N LEU A 134 8.09 12.25 5.68
CA LEU A 134 8.45 11.43 4.51
C LEU A 134 8.44 9.92 4.81
N ALA A 135 8.88 9.50 5.99
CA ALA A 135 8.84 8.09 6.40
C ALA A 135 7.41 7.52 6.43
N GLU A 136 6.43 8.30 6.92
CA GLU A 136 5.02 7.91 6.90
C GLU A 136 4.48 7.83 5.47
N TYR A 137 4.85 8.78 4.60
CA TYR A 137 4.44 8.75 3.18
C TYR A 137 5.04 7.55 2.44
N ILE A 138 6.29 7.19 2.70
CA ILE A 138 6.89 5.98 2.14
C ILE A 138 6.14 4.74 2.64
N VAL A 139 5.85 4.66 3.94
CA VAL A 139 5.07 3.55 4.51
C VAL A 139 3.66 3.48 3.89
N HIS A 140 3.02 4.62 3.69
CA HIS A 140 1.72 4.73 3.02
C HIS A 140 1.77 4.14 1.62
N GLU A 141 2.67 4.64 0.77
CA GLU A 141 2.71 4.22 -0.63
C GLU A 141 3.14 2.77 -0.79
N VAL A 142 4.09 2.29 0.03
CA VAL A 142 4.49 0.88 0.02
C VAL A 142 3.35 -0.03 0.48
N SER A 143 2.55 0.39 1.47
CA SER A 143 1.36 -0.37 1.88
C SER A 143 0.35 -0.49 0.73
N HIS A 144 0.12 0.61 0.00
CA HIS A 144 -0.75 0.63 -1.17
C HIS A 144 -0.19 -0.23 -2.31
N THR A 145 1.13 -0.25 -2.49
CA THR A 145 1.77 -1.13 -3.49
C THR A 145 1.43 -2.60 -3.23
N TRP A 146 1.57 -3.06 -1.98
CA TRP A 146 1.29 -4.46 -1.63
C TRP A 146 -0.19 -4.81 -1.70
N VAL A 147 -1.08 -3.92 -1.26
CA VAL A 147 -2.53 -4.13 -1.36
C VAL A 147 -3.00 -4.11 -2.82
N GLY A 148 -2.41 -3.23 -3.65
CA GLY A 148 -2.63 -3.21 -5.10
C GLY A 148 -2.21 -4.49 -5.78
N MET A 149 -1.03 -5.01 -5.45
CA MET A 149 -0.57 -6.31 -5.94
C MET A 149 -1.50 -7.47 -5.56
N ILE A 150 -2.10 -7.46 -4.37
CA ILE A 150 -3.13 -8.45 -4.01
C ILE A 150 -4.39 -8.23 -4.87
N ALA A 151 -4.81 -6.99 -5.06
CA ALA A 151 -5.98 -6.63 -5.86
C ALA A 151 -5.84 -6.96 -7.35
N GLU A 152 -4.61 -7.02 -7.88
CA GLU A 152 -4.32 -7.52 -9.23
C GLU A 152 -4.69 -9.00 -9.39
N ILE A 153 -4.55 -9.81 -8.33
CA ILE A 153 -4.79 -11.26 -8.37
C ILE A 153 -6.23 -11.60 -8.00
N THR A 154 -6.78 -10.90 -7.01
CA THR A 154 -8.09 -11.23 -6.46
C THR A 154 -8.81 -9.97 -5.97
N PRO A 155 -10.12 -9.81 -6.24
CA PRO A 155 -10.86 -8.67 -5.74
C PRO A 155 -10.89 -8.66 -4.20
N LEU A 156 -10.80 -7.47 -3.61
CA LEU A 156 -10.92 -7.29 -2.15
C LEU A 156 -12.39 -7.12 -1.73
N ALA A 157 -13.20 -6.51 -2.59
CA ALA A 157 -14.63 -6.32 -2.39
C ALA A 157 -15.39 -6.39 -3.73
N GLU A 158 -16.70 -6.55 -3.65
CA GLU A 158 -17.60 -6.29 -4.77
C GLU A 158 -17.47 -4.82 -5.23
N ARG A 159 -17.65 -4.57 -6.53
CA ARG A 159 -17.78 -3.19 -7.02
C ARG A 159 -18.98 -2.54 -6.34
N SER A 160 -18.76 -1.35 -5.80
CA SER A 160 -19.76 -0.59 -5.05
C SER A 160 -19.78 0.85 -5.53
N GLU A 161 -20.88 1.55 -5.31
CA GLU A 161 -20.92 3.00 -5.54
C GLU A 161 -19.95 3.73 -4.59
N PRO A 162 -19.37 4.87 -5.02
CA PRO A 162 -18.42 5.64 -4.23
C PRO A 162 -19.13 6.52 -3.18
N ILE A 163 -19.88 5.91 -2.26
CA ILE A 163 -20.73 6.63 -1.30
C ILE A 163 -20.07 6.86 0.07
N HIS A 164 -18.92 6.26 0.33
CA HIS A 164 -18.29 6.30 1.65
C HIS A 164 -17.47 7.58 1.85
N VAL A 165 -17.41 8.01 3.12
CA VAL A 165 -16.60 9.14 3.58
C VAL A 165 -15.57 8.59 4.56
N LEU A 166 -14.28 8.81 4.27
CA LEU A 166 -13.20 8.40 5.16
C LEU A 166 -13.23 9.20 6.46
N PRO A 167 -12.63 8.71 7.56
CA PRO A 167 -12.56 9.46 8.82
C PRO A 167 -11.83 10.82 8.71
N SER A 168 -11.05 11.03 7.64
CA SER A 168 -10.46 12.33 7.29
C SER A 168 -11.46 13.34 6.72
N GLY A 169 -12.71 12.94 6.47
CA GLY A 169 -13.72 13.74 5.77
C GLY A 169 -13.68 13.61 4.23
N THR A 170 -12.74 12.82 3.68
CA THR A 170 -12.63 12.62 2.24
C THR A 170 -13.80 11.76 1.74
N SER A 171 -14.72 12.36 1.00
CA SER A 171 -15.91 11.70 0.43
C SER A 171 -15.63 11.01 -0.90
N GLY A 172 -16.65 10.34 -1.45
CA GLY A 172 -16.59 9.77 -2.78
C GLY A 172 -15.78 8.47 -2.86
N LYS A 173 -15.78 7.64 -1.80
CA LYS A 173 -14.97 6.41 -1.75
C LYS A 173 -15.78 5.15 -1.97
N GLU A 174 -15.25 4.25 -2.78
CA GLU A 174 -15.67 2.85 -2.83
C GLU A 174 -15.11 2.07 -1.64
N ILE A 175 -15.72 0.94 -1.31
CA ILE A 175 -15.30 0.15 -0.15
C ILE A 175 -13.86 -0.37 -0.28
N THR A 176 -13.40 -0.70 -1.49
CA THR A 176 -12.00 -1.07 -1.77
C THR A 176 -11.06 0.06 -1.39
N GLN A 177 -11.40 1.31 -1.67
CA GLN A 177 -10.58 2.46 -1.29
C GLN A 177 -10.55 2.68 0.23
N VAL A 178 -11.62 2.32 0.94
CA VAL A 178 -11.62 2.30 2.41
C VAL A 178 -10.68 1.21 2.95
N ILE A 179 -10.58 0.04 2.29
CA ILE A 179 -9.59 -1.00 2.64
C ILE A 179 -8.16 -0.46 2.47
N TYR A 180 -7.87 0.26 1.38
CA TYR A 180 -6.57 0.90 1.19
C TYR A 180 -6.28 1.88 2.33
N ALA A 181 -7.22 2.75 2.66
CA ALA A 181 -7.08 3.69 3.77
C ALA A 181 -6.84 2.98 5.13
N LEU A 182 -7.57 1.90 5.39
CA LEU A 182 -7.41 1.07 6.59
C LEU A 182 -6.01 0.46 6.66
N THR A 183 -5.57 -0.20 5.60
CA THR A 183 -4.28 -0.90 5.55
C THR A 183 -3.10 0.05 5.71
N PHE A 184 -3.15 1.24 5.08
CA PHE A 184 -2.19 2.32 5.34
C PHE A 184 -2.17 2.67 6.83
N ALA A 185 -3.33 2.98 7.41
CA ALA A 185 -3.40 3.49 8.76
C ALA A 185 -2.83 2.49 9.77
N VAL A 186 -3.18 1.21 9.65
CA VAL A 186 -2.65 0.15 10.52
C VAL A 186 -1.15 -0.05 10.30
N THR A 187 -0.67 0.05 9.06
CA THR A 187 0.76 -0.07 8.76
C THR A 187 1.55 1.09 9.39
N ALA A 188 1.02 2.32 9.29
CA ALA A 188 1.61 3.48 9.94
C ALA A 188 1.56 3.36 11.48
N VAL A 189 0.45 2.86 12.05
CA VAL A 189 0.37 2.52 13.49
C VAL A 189 1.49 1.55 13.87
N ARG A 190 1.73 0.49 13.09
CA ARG A 190 2.83 -0.46 13.35
C ARG A 190 4.19 0.23 13.34
N PHE A 191 4.44 1.07 12.35
CA PHE A 191 5.67 1.85 12.26
C PHE A 191 5.87 2.76 13.49
N TYR A 192 4.85 3.53 13.87
CA TYR A 192 4.93 4.45 15.00
C TYR A 192 5.06 3.72 16.34
N ARG A 193 4.33 2.62 16.55
CA ARG A 193 4.50 1.77 17.74
C ARG A 193 5.93 1.24 17.85
N ALA A 194 6.52 0.79 16.74
CA ALA A 194 7.91 0.35 16.70
C ALA A 194 8.90 1.49 16.98
N LYS A 195 8.67 2.68 16.40
CA LYS A 195 9.47 3.89 16.64
C LYS A 195 9.47 4.31 18.11
N ILE A 196 8.32 4.24 18.76
CA ILE A 196 8.14 4.53 20.19
C ILE A 196 8.83 3.45 21.04
N PHE A 197 8.64 2.18 20.72
CA PHE A 197 9.30 1.07 21.42
C PHE A 197 10.83 1.18 21.35
N ALA A 198 11.37 1.63 20.22
CA ALA A 198 12.81 1.88 20.03
C ALA A 198 13.31 3.17 20.71
N GLY A 199 12.45 3.95 21.39
CA GLY A 199 12.82 5.20 22.05
C GLY A 199 13.26 6.32 21.10
N CYS A 200 12.91 6.21 19.82
CA CYS A 200 13.32 7.14 18.77
C CYS A 200 12.19 8.12 18.38
N ASN A 201 11.15 8.24 19.22
CA ASN A 201 9.97 9.04 18.94
C ASN A 201 10.06 10.46 19.53
N THR A 202 9.32 11.36 18.91
CA THR A 202 9.01 12.70 19.39
C THR A 202 7.63 12.71 20.07
N VAL A 203 7.26 13.85 20.67
CA VAL A 203 5.89 14.06 21.18
C VAL A 203 4.86 14.09 20.03
N ASP A 204 5.21 14.69 18.88
CA ASP A 204 4.33 14.73 17.70
C ASP A 204 4.02 13.31 17.18
N ASP A 205 5.00 12.40 17.24
CA ASP A 205 4.80 11.00 16.85
C ASP A 205 3.74 10.30 17.70
N GLY A 206 3.65 10.61 19.01
CA GLY A 206 2.61 10.05 19.89
C GLY A 206 1.20 10.57 19.57
N ASN A 207 1.09 11.86 19.27
CA ASN A 207 -0.17 12.46 18.81
C ASN A 207 -0.57 11.89 17.44
N ARG A 208 0.41 11.72 16.55
CA ARG A 208 0.19 11.15 15.21
C ARG A 208 -0.24 9.69 15.29
N LEU A 209 0.36 8.88 16.17
CA LEU A 209 -0.06 7.51 16.45
C LEU A 209 -1.53 7.47 16.89
N THR A 210 -1.91 8.26 17.90
CA THR A 210 -3.31 8.32 18.39
C THR A 210 -4.28 8.68 17.27
N TYR A 211 -3.93 9.64 16.42
CA TYR A 211 -4.71 9.98 15.24
C TYR A 211 -4.88 8.79 14.29
N LEU A 212 -3.80 8.08 13.97
CA LEU A 212 -3.82 6.96 13.04
C LEU A 212 -4.60 5.75 13.58
N GLU A 213 -4.54 5.50 14.90
CA GLU A 213 -5.36 4.47 15.55
C GLU A 213 -6.85 4.79 15.45
N ASN A 214 -7.24 6.04 15.70
CA ASN A 214 -8.62 6.50 15.55
C ASN A 214 -9.08 6.46 14.09
N TYR A 215 -8.20 6.84 13.16
CA TYR A 215 -8.48 6.76 11.73
C TYR A 215 -8.68 5.31 11.28
N ALA A 216 -7.82 4.38 11.71
CA ALA A 216 -7.96 2.96 11.39
C ALA A 216 -9.25 2.36 11.95
N ASP A 217 -9.60 2.67 13.20
CA ASP A 217 -10.87 2.28 13.83
C ASP A 217 -12.08 2.83 13.06
N GLY A 218 -12.02 4.09 12.64
CA GLY A 218 -13.04 4.70 11.78
C GLY A 218 -13.19 3.98 10.43
N CYS A 219 -12.09 3.57 9.80
CA CYS A 219 -12.14 2.79 8.56
C CYS A 219 -12.74 1.39 8.78
N LEU A 220 -12.42 0.71 9.89
CA LEU A 220 -13.05 -0.59 10.23
C LEU A 220 -14.56 -0.46 10.38
N LYS A 221 -15.04 0.60 11.05
CA LYS A 221 -16.47 0.88 11.23
C LYS A 221 -17.22 1.12 9.91
N ILE A 222 -16.52 1.50 8.84
CA ILE A 222 -17.09 1.62 7.49
C ILE A 222 -17.06 0.27 6.77
N VAL A 223 -15.94 -0.45 6.88
CA VAL A 223 -15.67 -1.70 6.14
C VAL A 223 -16.54 -2.86 6.63
N GLU A 224 -16.64 -3.06 7.94
CA GLU A 224 -17.33 -4.19 8.57
C GLU A 224 -18.83 -4.29 8.23
N PRO A 225 -19.65 -3.24 8.35
CA PRO A 225 -21.07 -3.32 8.06
C PRO A 225 -21.41 -3.28 6.57
N SER A 226 -20.42 -3.07 5.68
CA SER A 226 -20.69 -2.88 4.25
C SER A 226 -21.36 -4.09 3.59
N GLY A 227 -21.08 -5.30 4.08
CA GLY A 227 -21.52 -6.55 3.45
C GLY A 227 -20.96 -6.77 2.05
N LYS A 228 -19.95 -5.99 1.63
CA LYS A 228 -19.39 -5.99 0.26
C LYS A 228 -18.04 -6.67 0.14
N LEU A 229 -17.44 -7.10 1.24
CA LEU A 229 -16.12 -7.68 1.25
C LEU A 229 -16.12 -9.10 0.67
N THR A 230 -15.10 -9.41 -0.11
CA THR A 230 -14.76 -10.81 -0.46
C THR A 230 -14.10 -11.51 0.73
N SER A 231 -13.82 -12.81 0.61
CA SER A 231 -13.00 -13.54 1.59
C SER A 231 -11.66 -12.86 1.87
N ASN A 232 -11.00 -12.32 0.84
CA ASN A 232 -9.72 -11.60 1.00
C ASN A 232 -9.90 -10.28 1.73
N GLY A 233 -10.93 -9.51 1.40
CA GLY A 233 -11.22 -8.24 2.08
C GLY A 233 -11.58 -8.42 3.55
N ILE A 234 -12.37 -9.46 3.86
CA ILE A 234 -12.70 -9.86 5.24
C ILE A 234 -11.41 -10.18 5.99
N PHE A 235 -10.55 -11.03 5.42
CA PHE A 235 -9.30 -11.43 6.07
C PHE A 235 -8.37 -10.22 6.32
N ILE A 236 -8.27 -9.29 5.37
CA ILE A 236 -7.50 -8.04 5.54
C ILE A 236 -8.07 -7.22 6.70
N ALA A 237 -9.38 -7.00 6.74
CA ALA A 237 -10.02 -6.24 7.82
C ALA A 237 -9.81 -6.91 9.19
N GLU A 238 -9.91 -8.25 9.26
CA GLU A 238 -9.64 -9.01 10.47
C GLU A 238 -8.17 -8.92 10.91
N SER A 239 -7.22 -8.98 9.96
CA SER A 239 -5.79 -8.86 10.26
C SER A 239 -5.45 -7.48 10.83
N CYS A 240 -6.01 -6.43 10.21
CA CYS A 240 -5.97 -5.07 10.72
C CYS A 240 -6.56 -4.95 12.14
N ARG A 241 -7.74 -5.53 12.37
CA ARG A 241 -8.39 -5.52 13.70
C ARG A 241 -7.53 -6.22 14.75
N ARG A 242 -7.04 -7.44 14.45
CA ARG A 242 -6.18 -8.20 15.36
C ARG A 242 -4.93 -7.40 15.76
N PHE A 243 -4.29 -6.74 14.79
CA PHE A 243 -3.12 -5.90 15.06
C PHE A 243 -3.44 -4.68 15.94
N LEU A 244 -4.56 -4.00 15.68
CA LEU A 244 -4.95 -2.86 16.51
C LEU A 244 -5.26 -3.27 17.96
N SER A 245 -5.86 -4.45 18.14
CA SER A 245 -6.20 -5.01 19.46
C SER A 245 -5.00 -5.59 20.23
N SER A 246 -3.89 -5.96 19.57
CA SER A 246 -2.80 -6.71 20.22
C SER A 246 -1.90 -5.89 21.15
N LEU A 247 -2.19 -4.59 21.36
CA LEU A 247 -1.36 -3.66 22.16
C LEU A 247 -2.23 -2.63 22.92
N ARG A 248 -3.48 -2.98 23.25
CA ARG A 248 -4.25 -2.31 24.31
C ARG A 248 -4.10 -3.05 25.63
#